data_AF-A0A7C7FMM2-F1
#
_entry.id   AF-A0A7C7FMM2-F1
#
_cell.length_a   1.000
_cell.length_b   1.000
_cell.length_c   1.000
_cell.angle_alpha   90.00
_cell.angle_beta   90.00
_cell.angle_gamma   90.00
#
_symmetry.space_group_name_H-M   'P 1'
#
loop_
_entity.id
_entity.type
_entity.pdbx_description
1 polymer ?
#
loop_
_entity_poly.entity_id
_entity_poly.type
_entity_poly.pdbx_seq_one_letter_code
_entity_poly.pdbx_strand_id
1 'polypeptide(L)' 'EDVRAVCLDVMRHRVGLTYEAEAENVTSEDILSEILNTVEVP' A
#
# COMPACT_ATOMS: atom_id res chain seq x y z
N GLU A 1 15.07 -0.63 -6.68
CA GLU A 1 14.18 -1.81 -6.60
C GLU A 1 14.06 -2.40 -5.21
N ASP A 2 15.13 -2.48 -4.42
CA ASP A 2 15.15 -3.16 -3.11
C ASP A 2 14.06 -2.71 -2.14
N VAL A 3 13.78 -1.40 -2.07
CA VAL A 3 12.73 -0.86 -1.21
C VAL A 3 11.34 -1.33 -1.65
N ARG A 4 11.08 -1.42 -2.96
CA ARG A 4 9.79 -1.90 -3.49
C ARG A 4 9.60 -3.38 -3.14
N ALA A 5 10.66 -4.18 -3.17
CA ALA A 5 10.61 -5.61 -2.85
C ALA A 5 10.20 -5.90 -1.40
N VAL A 6 10.52 -5.01 -0.45
CA VAL A 6 10.19 -5.19 0.98
C VAL A 6 9.02 -4.34 1.46
N CYS A 7 8.49 -3.44 0.63
CA CYS A 7 7.53 -2.42 1.07
C CYS A 7 6.21 -3.03 1.56
N LEU A 8 5.66 -3.98 0.81
CA LEU A 8 4.42 -4.66 1.19
C LEU A 8 4.58 -5.36 2.54
N ASP A 9 5.67 -6.08 2.76
CA ASP A 9 5.89 -6.85 3.99
C ASP A 9 6.04 -5.96 5.23
N VAL A 10 6.64 -4.78 5.09
CA VAL A 10 6.81 -3.84 6.21
C VAL A 10 5.56 -3.01 6.47
N MET A 11 4.83 -2.63 5.43
CA MET A 11 3.76 -1.63 5.52
C MET A 11 2.34 -2.21 5.59
N ARG A 12 2.10 -3.46 5.18
CA ARG A 12 0.76 -4.10 5.12
C ARG A 12 -0.01 -4.05 6.44
N HIS A 13 0.69 -4.07 7.59
CA HIS A 13 0.08 -3.96 8.94
C HIS A 13 0.20 -2.58 9.56
N ARG A 14 0.81 -1.61 8.86
CA ARG A 14 1.04 -0.24 9.36
C ARG A 14 0.11 0.79 8.73
N VAL A 15 -0.65 0.40 7.72
CA VAL A 15 -1.67 1.22 7.08
C VAL A 15 -3.04 0.75 7.59
N GLY A 16 -3.69 1.59 8.38
CA GLY A 16 -5.06 1.38 8.83
C GLY A 16 -6.06 1.90 7.80
N LEU A 17 -7.12 1.13 7.57
CA LEU A 17 -8.20 1.51 6.67
C LEU A 17 -9.28 2.26 7.46
N THR A 18 -10.02 3.12 6.78
CA THR A 18 -11.25 3.67 7.34
C THR A 18 -12.40 2.68 7.12
N TYR A 19 -13.48 2.85 7.87
CA TYR A 19 -14.67 2.01 7.75
C TYR A 19 -15.26 2.05 6.32
N GLU A 20 -15.25 3.22 5.68
CA GLU A 20 -15.71 3.39 4.30
C GLU A 20 -14.84 2.62 3.32
N ALA A 21 -13.51 2.65 3.50
CA ALA A 21 -12.58 1.92 2.65
C ALA A 21 -12.76 0.39 2.79
N GLU A 22 -12.98 -0.10 4.01
CA GLU A 22 -13.30 -1.51 4.25
C GLU A 22 -14.64 -1.91 3.59
N ALA A 23 -15.66 -1.04 3.66
CA ALA A 23 -16.95 -1.28 3.03
C ALA A 23 -16.88 -1.36 1.49
N GLU A 24 -15.96 -0.61 0.89
CA GLU A 24 -15.65 -0.64 -0.55
C GLU A 24 -14.70 -1.79 -0.95
N ASN A 25 -14.34 -2.68 -0.01
CA ASN A 25 -13.36 -3.77 -0.20
C ASN A 25 -11.97 -3.29 -0.62
N VAL A 26 -11.58 -2.08 -0.25
CA VAL A 26 -10.22 -1.58 -0.47
C VAL A 26 -9.28 -2.29 0.50
N THR A 27 -8.13 -2.76 0.02
CA THR A 27 -7.11 -3.38 0.87
C THR A 27 -5.90 -2.47 1.05
N SER A 28 -5.13 -2.69 2.12
CA SER A 28 -3.86 -2.00 2.32
C SER A 28 -2.86 -2.29 1.19
N GLU A 29 -2.97 -3.44 0.51
CA GLU A 29 -2.12 -3.79 -0.63
C GLU A 29 -2.45 -2.95 -1.87
N ASP A 30 -3.72 -2.68 -2.12
CA ASP A 30 -4.18 -1.83 -3.22
C ASP A 30 -3.60 -0.42 -3.06
N ILE A 31 -3.76 0.15 -1.86
CA ILE A 31 -3.24 1.49 -1.52
C ILE A 31 -1.72 1.54 -1.66
N LEU A 32 -1.01 0.56 -1.09
CA LEU A 32 0.46 0.53 -1.16
C LEU A 32 0.94 0.40 -2.61
N SER A 33 0.26 -0.40 -3.43
CA SER A 33 0.59 -0.55 -4.85
C SER A 33 0.40 0.75 -5.61
N GLU A 34 -0.70 1.48 -5.38
CA GLU A 34 -0.95 2.78 -6.00
C GLU A 34 0.09 3.83 -5.59
N ILE A 35 0.42 3.91 -4.30
CA ILE A 35 1.47 4.80 -3.77
C ILE A 35 2.80 4.49 -4.46
N LEU A 36 3.20 3.22 -4.47
CA LEU A 36 4.47 2.82 -5.08
C LEU A 36 4.50 3.11 -6.58
N ASN A 37 3.40 2.92 -7.31
CA ASN A 37 3.35 3.24 -8.74
C ASN A 37 3.42 4.74 -9.04
N THR A 38 3.00 5.58 -8.10
CA THR A 38 3.05 7.05 -8.22
C THR A 38 4.45 7.61 -7.92
N VAL A 39 5.26 6.92 -7.11
CA VAL A 39 6.61 7.36 -6.76
C VAL A 39 7.59 7.01 -7.88
N GLU A 40 8.04 8.02 -8.62
CA GLU A 40 9.13 7.88 -9.60
C GLU A 40 10.41 7.40 -8.91
N VAL A 41 11.08 6.44 -9.52
CA VAL A 41 12.39 5.93 -9.07
C VAL A 41 13.44 6.48 -10.04
N PRO A 42 14.52 7.11 -9.54
CA PRO A 42 15.63 7.57 -10.39
C PRO A 42 16.45 6.43 -10.99
#